data_AF-A0A816YYA1-F1
#
_entry.id   AF-A0A816YYA1-F1
#
_cell.length_a   1.000
_cell.length_b   1.000
_cell.length_c   1.000
_cell.angle_alpha   90.00
_cell.angle_beta   90.00
_cell.angle_gamma   90.00
#
_symmetry.space_group_name_H-M   'P 1'
#
loop_
_entity.id
_entity.type
_entity.pdbx_description
1 polymer ?
#
loop_
_entity_poly.entity_id
_entity_poly.type
_entity_poly.pdbx_seq_one_letter_code
_entity_poly.pdbx_strand_id
1 'polypeptide(L)' 'MFTCKRLLWIIKDKDNVIDPDEVIFVHDKAPCMRANKTQHLLQDNDVKFWGNDIWSRNLPDLNMAECNRINSQR' A
#
# COMPACT_ATOMS: atom_id res chain seq x y z
N MET A 1 11.87 7.31 -2.98
CA MET A 1 10.67 7.18 -3.85
C MET A 1 10.53 5.72 -4.25
N PHE A 2 9.66 4.96 -3.58
CA PHE A 2 9.37 3.58 -3.97
C PHE A 2 8.37 3.63 -5.14
N THR A 3 8.69 2.98 -6.25
CA THR A 3 7.80 2.87 -7.41
C THR A 3 6.88 1.66 -7.22
N CYS A 4 5.62 1.77 -7.60
CA CYS A 4 4.63 0.69 -7.46
C CYS A 4 5.04 -0.62 -8.15
N LYS A 5 5.89 -0.54 -9.18
CA LYS A 5 6.50 -1.71 -9.82
C LYS A 5 7.37 -2.55 -8.85
N ARG A 6 8.16 -1.89 -8.00
CA ARG A 6 8.99 -2.58 -7.01
C ARG A 6 8.14 -3.20 -5.90
N LEU A 7 7.02 -2.58 -5.58
CA LEU A 7 6.04 -3.11 -4.63
C LEU A 7 5.33 -4.36 -5.18
N LEU A 8 4.91 -4.32 -6.45
CA LEU A 8 4.34 -5.49 -7.13
C LEU A 8 5.29 -6.68 -7.13
N TRP A 9 6.58 -6.44 -7.34
CA TRP A 9 7.59 -7.51 -7.29
C TRP A 9 7.65 -8.16 -5.91
N ILE A 10 7.57 -7.37 -4.83
CA ILE A 10 7.53 -7.90 -3.47
C ILE A 10 6.25 -8.71 -3.24
N ILE A 11 5.07 -8.16 -3.58
CA ILE A 11 3.78 -8.83 -3.32
C ILE A 11 3.64 -10.13 -4.11
N LYS A 12 4.16 -10.17 -5.35
CA LYS A 12 4.04 -11.33 -6.24
C LYS A 12 5.22 -12.29 -6.17
N ASP A 13 6.15 -12.08 -5.25
CA ASP A 13 7.27 -12.98 -5.05
C ASP A 13 6.75 -14.33 -4.51
N LYS A 14 7.08 -15.43 -5.19
CA LYS A 14 6.56 -16.76 -4.86
C LYS A 14 7.17 -17.36 -3.59
N ASP A 15 8.33 -16.86 -3.19
CA ASP A 15 9.00 -17.25 -1.96
C ASP A 15 8.53 -16.39 -0.77
N ASN A 16 7.62 -15.43 -1.03
CA ASN A 16 7.04 -14.61 0.00
C ASN A 16 6.00 -15.40 0.81
N VAL A 17 6.00 -15.17 2.11
CA VAL A 17 5.13 -15.89 3.07
C VAL A 17 3.67 -15.42 2.99
N ILE A 18 3.38 -14.45 2.12
CA ILE A 18 2.12 -13.74 2.07
C ILE A 18 1.33 -14.21 0.86
N ASP A 19 0.15 -14.80 1.08
CA ASP A 19 -0.79 -15.11 0.01
C ASP A 19 -1.44 -13.80 -0.47
N PRO A 20 -1.22 -13.38 -1.74
CA PRO A 20 -1.77 -12.14 -2.27
C PRO A 20 -3.30 -12.10 -2.28
N ASP A 21 -3.98 -13.25 -2.29
CA ASP A 21 -5.44 -13.32 -2.22
C ASP A 21 -5.99 -13.11 -0.80
N GLU A 22 -5.20 -13.38 0.23
CA GLU A 22 -5.61 -13.24 1.63
C GLU A 22 -5.24 -11.89 2.24
N VAL A 23 -4.44 -11.07 1.54
CA VAL A 23 -3.98 -9.78 2.06
C VAL A 23 -4.60 -8.58 1.37
N ILE A 24 -4.73 -7.51 2.16
CA ILE A 24 -5.12 -6.20 1.66
C ILE A 24 -3.93 -5.28 1.82
N PHE A 25 -3.46 -4.73 0.70
CA PHE A 25 -2.39 -3.76 0.69
C PHE A 25 -2.89 -2.39 1.19
N VAL A 26 -2.35 -1.97 2.34
CA VAL A 26 -2.64 -0.68 2.96
C VAL A 26 -1.47 0.26 2.70
N HIS A 27 -1.75 1.45 2.16
CA HIS A 27 -0.72 2.43 1.77
C HIS A 27 -1.07 3.84 2.25
N ASP A 28 -0.08 4.72 2.37
CA ASP A 28 -0.32 6.11 2.76
C ASP A 28 -1.04 6.94 1.67
N LYS A 29 -1.39 8.19 1.98
CA LYS A 29 -2.02 9.12 1.03
C LYS A 29 -1.03 9.78 0.07
N ALA A 30 0.17 9.24 -0.13
CA ALA A 30 1.14 9.85 -1.02
C ALA A 30 0.52 10.08 -2.41
N PRO A 31 0.73 11.25 -3.06
CA PRO A 31 0.13 11.56 -4.35
C PRO A 31 0.39 10.49 -5.43
N CYS A 32 1.55 9.83 -5.37
CA CYS A 32 1.90 8.74 -6.28
C CYS A 32 1.03 7.48 -6.09
N MET A 33 0.57 7.19 -4.87
CA MET A 33 -0.30 6.05 -4.57
C MET A 33 -1.74 6.33 -4.97
N ARG A 34 -2.18 7.59 -4.86
CA ARG A 34 -3.54 8.05 -5.21
C ARG A 34 -3.75 8.24 -6.71
N ALA A 35 -2.67 8.35 -7.49
CA ALA A 35 -2.75 8.56 -8.93
C ALA A 35 -3.52 7.40 -9.60
N ASN A 36 -4.48 7.72 -10.47
CA ASN A 36 -5.31 6.71 -11.15
C ASN A 36 -4.46 5.64 -11.87
N LYS A 37 -3.35 6.05 -12.49
CA LYS A 37 -2.41 5.12 -13.13
C LYS A 37 -1.86 4.07 -12.17
N THR A 38 -1.59 4.45 -10.92
CA THR A 38 -1.14 3.53 -9.88
C THR A 38 -2.26 2.63 -9.40
N GLN A 39 -3.45 3.18 -9.18
CA GLN A 39 -4.62 2.42 -8.76
C GLN A 39 -4.99 1.35 -9.79
N HIS A 40 -5.04 1.70 -11.08
CA HIS A 40 -5.24 0.74 -12.17
C HIS A 40 -4.11 -0.30 -12.22
N LEU A 41 -2.84 0.11 -12.08
CA LEU A 41 -1.72 -0.83 -12.09
C LEU A 41 -1.84 -1.90 -10.98
N LEU A 42 -2.34 -1.54 -9.80
CA LEU A 42 -2.59 -2.47 -8.71
C LEU A 42 -3.77 -3.41 -9.01
N GLN A 43 -4.86 -2.87 -9.57
CA GLN A 43 -6.03 -3.65 -9.99
C GLN A 43 -5.70 -4.65 -11.11
N ASP A 44 -4.97 -4.21 -12.13
CA ASP A 44 -4.50 -5.04 -13.26
C ASP A 44 -3.58 -6.19 -12.82
N ASN A 45 -3.07 -6.11 -11.58
CA ASN A 45 -2.21 -7.12 -10.99
C ASN A 45 -2.92 -7.94 -9.92
N ASP A 46 -4.24 -7.86 -9.80
CA ASP A 46 -5.06 -8.59 -8.83
C ASP A 46 -4.66 -8.30 -7.37
N VAL A 47 -4.09 -7.13 -7.11
CA VAL A 47 -3.76 -6.72 -5.74
C VAL A 47 -5.02 -6.14 -5.10
N LYS A 48 -5.46 -6.72 -3.98
CA LYS A 48 -6.49 -6.10 -3.13
C LYS A 48 -5.84 -4.98 -2.34
N PHE A 49 -6.37 -3.76 -2.40
CA PHE A 49 -5.81 -2.61 -1.68
C PHE A 49 -6.89 -1.64 -1.22
N TRP A 50 -6.54 -0.78 -0.26
CA TRP A 50 -7.42 0.32 0.16
C TRP A 50 -7.30 1.53 -0.77
N GLY A 51 -8.29 1.65 -1.65
CA GLY A 51 -8.36 2.71 -2.65
C GLY A 51 -8.70 4.08 -2.09
N ASN A 52 -8.77 5.05 -3.00
CA ASN A 52 -9.08 6.45 -2.70
C ASN A 52 -10.43 6.65 -1.99
N ASP A 53 -11.35 5.70 -2.12
CA ASP A 53 -12.70 5.67 -1.56
C ASP A 53 -12.73 5.31 -0.07
N ILE A 54 -11.80 4.46 0.40
CA ILE A 54 -11.80 3.94 1.78
C ILE A 54 -11.13 4.93 2.76
N TRP A 55 -10.22 5.75 2.28
CA TRP A 55 -9.42 6.64 3.13
C TRP A 55 -10.16 7.92 3.58
N SER A 56 -10.96 7.84 4.64
CA SER A 56 -11.64 9.01 5.25
C SER A 56 -10.67 9.93 6.01
N ARG A 57 -10.33 11.10 5.42
CA ARG A 57 -9.50 12.21 5.97
C ARG A 57 -8.13 11.75 6.55
N ASN A 58 -7.23 12.68 6.91
CA ASN A 58 -5.83 12.35 7.26
C ASN A 58 -5.77 11.74 8.67
N LEU A 59 -5.72 10.40 8.75
CA LEU A 59 -5.58 9.64 9.98
C LEU A 59 -4.23 8.89 9.95
N PRO A 60 -3.12 9.58 10.32
CA PRO A 60 -1.78 8.97 10.34
C PRO A 60 -1.65 7.85 11.38
N ASP A 61 -2.49 7.87 12.40
CA ASP A 61 -2.64 6.86 13.45
C ASP A 61 -3.16 5.51 12.93
N LEU A 62 -3.98 5.52 11.89
CA LEU A 62 -4.47 4.30 11.23
C LEU A 62 -3.47 3.71 10.23
N ASN A 63 -2.43 4.46 9.85
CA ASN A 63 -1.34 3.91 9.06
C ASN A 63 -0.27 3.35 9.99
N MET A 64 -0.25 2.02 10.15
CA MET A 64 0.73 1.34 10.99
C MET A 64 2.19 1.69 10.63
N ALA A 65 2.48 2.01 9.36
CA ALA A 65 3.80 2.43 8.92
C ALA A 65 4.20 3.84 9.42
N GLU A 66 3.24 4.75 9.58
CA GLU A 66 3.47 6.08 10.19
C GLU A 66 3.57 5.98 11.72
N CYS A 67 2.73 5.16 12.36
CA CYS A 67 2.80 4.89 13.80
C CYS A 67 4.19 4.40 14.25
N ASN A 68 4.81 3.49 13.48
CA ASN A 68 6.16 3.00 13.77
C ASN A 68 7.25 4.06 13.57
N ARG A 69 7.06 5.01 12.64
CA ARG A 69 8.01 6.10 12.41
C ARG A 69 8.04 7.09 13.56
N ILE A 70 6.87 7.41 14.13
CA ILE A 70 6.75 8.32 15.29
C ILE A 70 7.39 7.69 16.53
N ASN A 71 7.19 6.38 16.76
CA ASN A 71 7.75 5.68 17.92
C ASN A 71 9.26 5.41 17.81
N SER A 72 9.82 5.34 16.61
CA SER A 72 11.26 5.19 16.40
C SER A 72 12.06 6.50 16.58
N GLN A 73 11.40 7.65 16.70
CA GLN A 73 12.03 8.95 16.93
C GLN A 73 11.96 9.41 18.40
N ARG A 74 11.53 8.54 19.32
CA ARG A 74 11.51 8.78 20.76
C ARG A 74 12.60 7.98 21.48
#